data_AF-A0A4R1FBB4-F1
#
_entry.id   AF-A0A4R1FBB4-F1
#
_cell.length_a   1.000
_cell.length_b   1.000
_cell.length_c   1.000
_cell.angle_alpha   90.00
_cell.angle_beta   90.00
_cell.angle_gamma   90.00
#
_symmetry.space_group_name_H-M   'P 1'
#
loop_
_entity.id
_entity.type
_entity.pdbx_description
1 polymer ?
#
loop_
_entity_poly.entity_id
_entity_poly.type
_entity_poly.pdbx_seq_one_letter_code
_entity_poly.pdbx_strand_id
1 'polypeptide(L)'
;MKNILILLFMIMSSTSVSAAEKATDKVRLALNNYAWEKRQLIVFAPSNEHRQYQLFRKLEAEFRDEFKERKLHSWHVIGNDPVRLGVKVQTGITNGISSQDFRETYNVSNNEFRLLLIGYDQGEKLR
;
A
#
# COMPACT_ATOMS: atom_id res chain seq x y z
N MET A 1 24.03 48.78 11.41
CA MET A 1 22.90 47.92 11.87
C MET A 1 21.99 47.56 10.69
N LYS A 2 22.48 46.79 9.70
CA LYS A 2 21.70 46.48 8.48
C LYS A 2 21.88 45.03 8.01
N ASN A 3 22.33 44.14 8.90
CA ASN A 3 22.59 42.72 8.59
C ASN A 3 21.85 41.76 9.54
N ILE A 4 21.02 42.26 10.46
CA ILE A 4 20.26 41.43 11.42
C ILE A 4 18.87 41.04 10.91
N LEU A 5 18.36 41.71 9.86
CA LEU A 5 17.00 41.47 9.36
C LEU A 5 16.89 40.28 8.39
N ILE A 6 18.01 39.78 7.85
CA ILE A 6 18.01 38.67 6.87
C ILE A 6 18.08 37.29 7.55
N LEU A 7 18.49 37.23 8.82
CA LEU A 7 18.58 35.96 9.56
C LEU A 7 17.23 35.44 10.09
N LEU A 8 16.17 36.23 10.02
CA LEU A 8 14.85 35.85 10.56
C LEU A 8 13.92 35.17 9.55
N PHE A 9 14.29 35.08 8.27
CA PHE A 9 13.42 34.53 7.21
C PHE A 9 13.71 33.06 6.85
N MET A 10 14.69 32.42 7.50
CA MET A 10 15.20 31.10 7.11
C MET A 10 14.78 29.94 8.03
N ILE A 11 13.85 30.16 8.97
CA ILE A 11 13.48 29.15 9.99
C ILE A 11 11.99 28.76 9.97
N MET A 12 11.22 29.13 8.94
CA MET A 12 9.76 28.85 8.89
C MET A 12 9.34 27.72 7.94
N SER A 13 10.27 26.91 7.44
CA SER A 13 10.00 25.80 6.51
C SER A 13 10.12 24.41 7.17
N SER A 14 9.69 24.30 8.42
CA SER A 14 9.66 23.05 9.19
C SER A 14 8.34 23.06 9.97
N THR A 15 7.39 22.15 9.83
CA THR A 15 7.33 20.82 9.23
C THR A 15 5.84 20.49 9.11
N SER A 16 5.27 20.50 7.91
CA SER A 16 4.02 19.81 7.65
C SER A 16 4.37 18.47 7.02
N VAL A 17 4.90 17.54 7.84
CA VAL A 17 4.93 16.13 7.45
C VAL A 17 3.48 15.72 7.23
N SER A 18 3.10 15.60 5.96
CA SER A 18 1.72 15.39 5.55
C SER A 18 1.25 14.02 6.02
N ALA A 19 -0.05 13.87 6.30
CA ALA A 19 -0.64 12.57 6.62
C ALA A 19 -0.29 11.50 5.56
N ALA A 20 -0.14 11.90 4.30
CA ALA A 20 0.27 11.04 3.19
C ALA A 20 1.69 10.48 3.34
N GLU A 21 2.65 11.24 3.88
CA GLU A 21 4.01 10.74 4.11
C GLU A 21 4.01 9.69 5.22
N LYS A 22 3.24 9.92 6.28
CA LYS A 22 3.07 8.94 7.36
C LYS A 22 2.37 7.66 6.88
N ALA A 23 1.34 7.78 6.04
CA ALA A 23 0.68 6.64 5.42
C ALA A 23 1.67 5.83 4.57
N THR A 24 2.46 6.52 3.75
CA THR A 24 3.51 5.92 2.91
C THR A 24 4.55 5.16 3.73
N ASP A 25 5.03 5.73 4.84
CA ASP A 25 5.99 5.05 5.71
C ASP A 25 5.42 3.80 6.37
N LYS A 26 4.16 3.83 6.83
CA LYS A 26 3.50 2.65 7.37
C LYS A 26 3.36 1.55 6.33
N VAL A 27 2.91 1.90 5.12
CA VAL A 27 2.75 0.95 4.01
C VAL A 27 4.10 0.36 3.66
N ARG A 28 5.13 1.19 3.48
CA ARG A 28 6.50 0.73 3.21
C ARG A 28 7.01 -0.20 4.30
N LEU A 29 6.79 0.09 5.58
CA LEU A 29 7.17 -0.79 6.68
C LEU A 29 6.43 -2.14 6.62
N ALA A 30 5.12 -2.12 6.34
CA ALA A 30 4.32 -3.34 6.21
C ALA A 30 4.76 -4.21 5.03
N LEU A 31 5.04 -3.60 3.87
CA LEU A 31 5.56 -4.32 2.70
C LEU A 31 6.99 -4.83 2.95
N ASN A 32 7.84 -4.06 3.63
CA ASN A 32 9.22 -4.45 3.94
C ASN A 32 9.34 -5.74 4.75
N ASN A 33 8.36 -6.04 5.60
CA ASN A 33 8.31 -7.30 6.34
C ASN A 33 8.26 -8.55 5.43
N TYR A 34 7.92 -8.37 4.14
CA TYR A 34 7.81 -9.44 3.15
C TYR A 34 8.66 -9.21 1.89
N ALA A 35 9.38 -8.08 1.80
CA ALA A 35 10.08 -7.61 0.61
C ALA A 35 11.09 -8.62 0.02
N TRP A 36 11.77 -9.36 0.88
CA TRP A 36 12.83 -10.29 0.50
C TRP A 36 12.34 -11.71 0.20
N GLU A 37 11.10 -12.02 0.61
CA GLU A 37 10.53 -13.36 0.48
C GLU A 37 9.68 -13.50 -0.78
N LYS A 38 8.88 -12.47 -1.08
CA LYS A 38 7.83 -12.52 -2.10
C LYS A 38 7.64 -11.19 -2.82
N ARG A 39 7.31 -11.27 -4.11
CA ARG A 39 6.75 -10.14 -4.87
C ARG A 39 5.34 -9.87 -4.35
N GLN A 40 4.94 -8.61 -4.31
CA GLN A 40 3.70 -8.23 -3.64
C GLN A 40 2.71 -7.71 -4.67
N LEU A 41 1.52 -8.30 -4.71
CA LEU A 41 0.42 -7.85 -5.53
C LEU A 41 -0.58 -7.13 -4.63
N ILE A 42 -0.78 -5.84 -4.81
CA ILE A 42 -1.74 -5.07 -4.03
C ILE A 42 -3.03 -4.95 -4.85
N VAL A 43 -4.12 -5.43 -4.27
CA VAL A 43 -5.45 -5.50 -4.90
C VAL A 43 -6.38 -4.52 -4.21
N PHE A 44 -6.71 -3.45 -4.90
CA PHE A 44 -7.70 -2.48 -4.49
C PHE A 44 -9.06 -2.85 -5.05
N ALA A 45 -10.10 -2.76 -4.22
CA ALA A 45 -11.47 -2.83 -4.69
C ALA A 45 -12.39 -1.97 -3.81
N PRO A 46 -13.55 -1.52 -4.33
CA PRO A 46 -14.54 -0.78 -3.52
C PRO A 46 -15.25 -1.67 -2.50
N SER A 47 -15.54 -2.93 -2.84
CA SER A 47 -16.20 -3.90 -1.96
C SER A 47 -15.85 -5.33 -2.35
N ASN A 48 -16.24 -6.30 -1.50
CA ASN A 48 -16.02 -7.72 -1.77
C ASN A 48 -16.86 -8.22 -2.96
N GLU A 49 -17.98 -7.56 -3.26
CA GLU A 49 -18.90 -7.91 -4.34
C GLU A 49 -18.50 -7.29 -5.68
N HIS A 50 -17.47 -6.44 -5.71
CA HIS A 50 -17.02 -5.79 -6.93
C HIS A 50 -16.59 -6.83 -7.99
N ARG A 51 -17.16 -6.74 -9.20
CA ARG A 51 -17.03 -7.77 -10.24
C ARG A 51 -15.58 -8.14 -10.55
N GLN A 52 -14.70 -7.16 -10.71
CA GLN A 52 -13.28 -7.38 -11.01
C GLN A 52 -12.54 -8.04 -9.84
N TYR A 53 -12.94 -7.75 -8.61
CA TYR A 53 -12.36 -8.39 -7.43
C TYR A 53 -12.78 -9.85 -7.32
N GLN A 54 -14.06 -10.15 -7.56
CA GLN A 54 -14.57 -11.51 -7.64
C GLN A 54 -13.86 -12.33 -8.74
N LEU A 55 -13.63 -11.72 -9.90
CA LEU A 55 -12.84 -12.35 -10.96
C LEU A 55 -11.39 -12.59 -10.53
N PHE A 56 -10.74 -11.60 -9.93
CA PHE A 56 -9.37 -11.75 -9.41
C PHE A 56 -9.28 -12.91 -8.42
N ARG A 57 -10.22 -13.02 -7.48
CA ARG A 57 -10.25 -14.11 -6.49
C ARG A 57 -10.41 -15.49 -7.12
N LYS A 58 -11.16 -15.60 -8.22
CA LYS A 58 -11.27 -16.84 -8.99
C LYS A 58 -9.95 -17.18 -9.67
N LEU A 59 -9.33 -16.21 -10.35
CA LEU A 59 -8.03 -16.39 -11.03
C LEU A 59 -6.92 -16.74 -10.02
N GLU A 60 -6.88 -16.08 -8.87
CA GLU A 60 -5.91 -16.37 -7.81
C GLU A 60 -6.08 -17.81 -7.27
N ALA A 61 -7.32 -18.31 -7.20
CA ALA A 61 -7.58 -19.68 -6.77
C ALA A 61 -7.24 -20.70 -7.85
N GLU A 62 -7.54 -20.39 -9.12
CA GLU A 62 -7.28 -21.23 -10.30
C GLU A 62 -5.77 -21.35 -10.57
N PHE A 63 -5.04 -20.24 -10.52
CA PHE A 63 -3.60 -20.17 -10.81
C PHE A 63 -2.74 -20.15 -9.53
N ARG A 64 -3.16 -20.88 -8.50
CA ARG A 64 -2.50 -20.85 -7.19
C ARG A 64 -1.04 -21.30 -7.27
N ASP A 65 -0.76 -22.32 -8.07
CA ASP A 65 0.58 -22.88 -8.19
C ASP A 65 1.51 -21.92 -8.91
N GLU A 66 1.05 -21.24 -9.95
CA GLU A 66 1.80 -20.20 -10.66
C GLU A 66 2.08 -18.99 -9.76
N PHE A 67 1.13 -18.60 -8.90
CA PHE A 67 1.35 -17.58 -7.89
C PHE A 67 2.46 -18.01 -6.90
N LYS A 68 2.45 -19.26 -6.47
CA LYS A 68 3.47 -19.82 -5.57
C LYS A 68 4.84 -19.89 -6.24
N GLU A 69 4.93 -20.39 -7.48
CA GLU A 69 6.17 -20.48 -8.26
C GLU A 69 6.79 -19.10 -8.48
N ARG A 70 5.97 -18.11 -8.80
CA ARG A 70 6.41 -16.71 -8.97
C ARG A 70 6.65 -15.98 -7.66
N LYS A 71 6.48 -16.66 -6.52
CA LYS A 71 6.58 -16.12 -5.16
C LYS A 71 5.75 -14.86 -5.00
N LEU A 72 4.50 -14.89 -5.48
CA LEU A 72 3.55 -13.80 -5.34
C LEU A 72 2.82 -13.87 -4.00
N HIS A 73 2.52 -12.69 -3.46
CA HIS A 73 1.67 -12.53 -2.29
C HIS A 73 0.71 -11.37 -2.50
N SER A 74 -0.57 -11.61 -2.29
CA SER A 74 -1.65 -10.66 -2.45
C SER A 74 -2.00 -9.91 -1.16
N TRP A 75 -1.91 -8.58 -1.20
CA TRP A 75 -2.54 -7.68 -0.24
C TRP A 75 -3.92 -7.30 -0.76
N HIS A 76 -4.95 -7.40 0.07
CA HIS A 76 -6.33 -7.08 -0.28
C HIS A 76 -6.76 -5.82 0.48
N VAL A 77 -7.03 -4.76 -0.27
CA VAL A 77 -7.44 -3.43 0.19
C VAL A 77 -8.87 -3.19 -0.30
N ILE A 78 -9.84 -3.60 0.50
CA ILE A 78 -11.26 -3.70 0.08
C ILE A 78 -12.09 -2.70 0.86
N GLY A 79 -12.67 -1.71 0.18
CA GLY A 79 -13.41 -0.62 0.82
C GLY A 79 -12.61 -0.02 1.99
N ASN A 80 -13.23 -0.05 3.17
CA ASN A 80 -12.65 0.32 4.46
C ASN A 80 -12.39 -0.90 5.37
N ASP A 81 -12.48 -2.12 4.84
CA ASP A 81 -12.24 -3.34 5.61
C ASP A 81 -10.77 -3.39 6.07
N PRO A 82 -10.47 -4.13 7.15
CA PRO A 82 -9.10 -4.42 7.55
C PRO A 82 -8.30 -5.04 6.40
N VAL A 83 -7.09 -4.53 6.18
CA VAL A 83 -6.21 -5.04 5.12
C VAL A 83 -5.87 -6.51 5.38
N ARG A 84 -5.96 -7.33 4.33
CA ARG A 84 -5.64 -8.75 4.39
C ARG A 84 -4.43 -9.06 3.55
N LEU A 85 -3.72 -10.09 3.95
CA LEU A 85 -2.59 -10.66 3.25
C LEU A 85 -2.93 -12.13 2.96
N GLY A 86 -3.29 -12.41 1.72
CA GLY A 86 -4.09 -13.57 1.35
C GLY A 86 -5.38 -13.65 2.18
N VAL A 87 -5.54 -14.73 2.95
CA VAL A 87 -6.70 -14.92 3.83
C VAL A 87 -6.53 -14.30 5.22
N LYS A 88 -5.32 -13.92 5.62
CA LYS A 88 -5.01 -13.47 6.99
C LYS A 88 -5.22 -11.96 7.13
N VAL A 89 -6.08 -11.57 8.08
CA VAL A 89 -6.23 -10.16 8.46
C VAL A 89 -4.96 -9.68 9.15
N GLN A 90 -4.46 -8.51 8.77
CA GLN A 90 -3.26 -7.94 9.38
C GLN A 90 -3.64 -7.13 10.62
N THR A 91 -3.53 -7.79 11.79
CA THR A 91 -3.83 -7.22 13.12
C THR A 91 -2.59 -7.19 14.04
N GLY A 92 -1.38 -7.39 13.50
CA GLY A 92 -0.11 -7.52 14.25
C GLY A 92 0.79 -6.28 14.19
N ILE A 93 2.13 -6.44 14.24
CA ILE A 93 3.19 -5.39 14.27
C ILE A 93 2.96 -4.19 13.31
N THR A 94 2.15 -4.38 12.26
CA THR A 94 1.50 -3.38 11.41
C THR A 94 0.24 -2.76 12.03
N ASN A 95 0.23 -2.45 13.34
CA ASN A 95 -0.97 -2.24 14.17
C ASN A 95 -1.76 -0.94 13.91
N GLY A 96 -1.62 -0.38 12.71
CA GLY A 96 -2.31 0.83 12.29
C GLY A 96 -2.23 1.06 10.78
N ILE A 97 -2.00 -0.01 10.01
CA ILE A 97 -2.15 0.06 8.54
C ILE A 97 -3.60 -0.21 8.19
N SER A 98 -4.20 0.76 7.53
CA SER A 98 -5.58 0.74 7.08
C SER A 98 -5.64 0.66 5.57
N SER A 99 -6.82 0.31 5.05
CA SER A 99 -7.09 0.40 3.62
C SER A 99 -6.86 1.82 3.09
N GLN A 100 -7.12 2.83 3.93
CA GLN A 100 -6.87 4.24 3.60
C GLN A 100 -5.37 4.54 3.45
N ASP A 101 -4.50 4.02 4.33
CA ASP A 101 -3.06 4.27 4.22
C ASP A 101 -2.51 3.75 2.87
N PHE A 102 -2.97 2.57 2.42
CA PHE A 102 -2.62 2.04 1.09
C PHE A 102 -3.14 2.91 -0.05
N ARG A 103 -4.41 3.35 0.02
CA ARG A 103 -5.03 4.18 -1.02
C ARG A 103 -4.34 5.53 -1.16
N GLU A 104 -3.98 6.15 -0.05
CA GLU A 104 -3.22 7.41 -0.04
C GLU A 104 -1.83 7.24 -0.63
N THR A 105 -1.11 6.18 -0.21
CA THR A 105 0.25 5.89 -0.69
C THR A 105 0.31 5.73 -2.21
N TYR A 106 -0.69 5.07 -2.80
CA TYR A 106 -0.72 4.74 -4.22
C TYR A 106 -1.70 5.60 -5.05
N ASN A 107 -2.28 6.63 -4.44
CA ASN A 107 -3.26 7.52 -5.04
C ASN A 107 -4.38 6.74 -5.78
N VAL A 108 -5.06 5.84 -5.05
CA VAL A 108 -6.17 5.01 -5.54
C VAL A 108 -7.46 5.46 -4.88
N SER A 109 -8.50 5.72 -5.69
CA SER A 109 -9.80 6.13 -5.17
C SER A 109 -10.51 5.00 -4.40
N ASN A 110 -11.40 5.35 -3.46
CA ASN A 110 -12.25 4.38 -2.74
C ASN A 110 -13.18 3.58 -3.68
N ASN A 111 -13.56 4.16 -4.81
CA ASN A 111 -14.47 3.53 -5.79
C ASN A 111 -13.73 2.88 -6.96
N GLU A 112 -12.41 2.70 -6.83
CA GLU A 112 -11.57 2.15 -7.88
C GLU A 112 -11.15 0.70 -7.58
N PHE A 113 -11.14 -0.13 -8.63
CA PHE A 113 -10.40 -1.37 -8.66
C PHE A 113 -9.06 -1.16 -9.35
N ARG A 114 -7.96 -1.53 -8.68
CA ARG A 114 -6.60 -1.42 -9.22
C ARG A 114 -5.75 -2.60 -8.74
N LEU A 115 -4.85 -3.08 -9.59
CA LEU A 115 -3.83 -4.07 -9.24
C LEU A 115 -2.45 -3.44 -9.38
N LEU A 116 -1.63 -3.50 -8.33
CA LEU A 116 -0.25 -3.05 -8.38
C LEU A 116 0.68 -4.21 -8.12
N LEU A 117 1.68 -4.41 -8.98
CA LEU A 117 2.75 -5.37 -8.73
C LEU A 117 3.97 -4.65 -8.19
N ILE A 118 4.38 -5.01 -6.98
CA ILE A 118 5.59 -4.52 -6.31
C ILE A 118 6.68 -5.59 -6.39
N GLY A 119 7.85 -5.20 -6.89
CA GLY A 119 9.02 -6.05 -6.99
C GLY A 119 9.69 -6.33 -5.65
N TYR A 120 10.72 -7.17 -5.66
CA TYR A 120 11.56 -7.41 -4.48
C TYR A 120 12.30 -6.14 -4.02
N ASP A 121 12.61 -5.26 -4.96
CA ASP A 121 13.22 -3.94 -4.71
C ASP A 121 12.24 -2.90 -4.16
N GLN A 122 11.00 -3.31 -3.86
CA GLN A 122 9.90 -2.44 -3.42
C GLN A 122 9.48 -1.37 -4.44
N GLY A 123 9.98 -1.47 -5.68
CA GLY A 123 9.53 -0.63 -6.78
C GLY A 123 8.27 -1.17 -7.42
N GLU A 124 7.37 -0.27 -7.83
CA GLU A 124 6.24 -0.59 -8.70
C GLU A 124 6.75 -1.13 -10.04
N LYS A 125 6.19 -2.26 -10.46
CA LYS A 125 6.51 -2.92 -11.74
C LYS A 125 5.37 -2.82 -12.75
N LEU A 126 4.14 -2.75 -12.26
CA LEU A 126 2.92 -2.60 -13.07
C LEU A 126 1.89 -1.78 -12.28
N ARG A 127 1.16 -0.89 -12.96
CA ARG A 127 0.04 -0.09 -12.45
C ARG A 127 -1.18 -0.21 -13.35
#